data_AF-A0A6N9PUX4-F1
#
_entry.id   AF-A0A6N9PUX4-F1
#
_cell.length_a   1.000
_cell.length_b   1.000
_cell.length_c   1.000
_cell.angle_alpha   90.00
_cell.angle_beta   90.00
_cell.angle_gamma   90.00
#
_symmetry.space_group_name_H-M   'P 1'
#
loop_
_entity.id
_entity.type
_entity.pdbx_description
1 polymer ?
#
loop_
_entity_poly.entity_id
_entity_poly.type
_entity_poly.pdbx_seq_one_letter_code
_entity_poly.pdbx_strand_id
1 'polypeptide(L)'
;MAVTGFITTKNGKYYAVLNLKEETGKRKQKWFSTNLPLRGNKRSAEKFLQKLIDEWEAKSTPFCRLTFADYLEQWIEGAGVNIKPNTYRTYRAMVVNHIVPYFKQHSVLLQKLKPTDLDAYYQSKQQPGSKQ
;
A
#
# COMPACT_ATOMS: atom_id res chain seq x y z
N MET A 1 -0.70 -2.49 11.09
CA MET A 1 0.51 -2.76 11.92
C MET A 1 1.03 -1.40 12.32
N ALA A 2 1.13 -1.11 13.62
CA ALA A 2 1.59 0.19 14.10
C ALA A 2 3.09 0.39 13.81
N VAL A 3 3.48 1.61 13.41
CA VAL A 3 4.89 1.98 13.29
C VAL A 3 5.41 2.22 14.70
N THR A 4 6.54 1.61 15.04
CA THR A 4 7.16 1.79 16.37
C THR A 4 8.51 2.46 16.24
N GLY A 5 8.99 3.08 17.31
CA GLY A 5 10.32 3.68 17.32
C GLY A 5 10.79 4.04 18.72
N PHE A 6 12.04 4.46 18.82
CA PHE A 6 12.67 4.87 20.08
C PHE A 6 13.66 6.00 19.84
N ILE A 7 13.99 6.73 20.91
CA ILE A 7 15.04 7.74 20.90
C ILE A 7 16.36 7.11 21.32
N THR A 8 17.44 7.47 20.61
CA THR A 8 18.81 7.14 20.97
C THR A 8 19.69 8.38 20.91
N THR A 9 20.91 8.29 21.42
CA THR A 9 21.87 9.40 21.43
C THR A 9 23.10 9.02 20.63
N LYS A 10 23.60 9.94 19.81
CA LYS A 10 24.83 9.77 19.03
C LYS A 10 25.47 11.13 18.85
N ASN A 11 26.80 11.23 19.01
CA ASN A 11 27.58 12.47 18.82
C ASN A 11 26.99 13.69 19.54
N GLY A 12 26.53 13.52 20.80
CA GLY A 12 25.98 14.62 21.60
C GLY A 12 24.60 15.13 21.18
N LYS A 13 23.89 14.40 20.31
CA LYS A 13 22.54 14.75 19.83
C LYS A 13 21.56 13.59 20.00
N TYR A 14 20.27 13.92 20.05
CA TYR A 14 19.20 12.94 19.98
C TYR A 14 18.92 12.48 18.54
N TYR A 15 18.58 11.21 18.39
CA TYR A 15 18.15 10.58 17.14
C TYR A 15 16.85 9.83 17.39
N ALA A 16 15.92 9.92 16.45
CA ALA A 16 14.74 9.08 16.41
C ALA A 16 14.98 7.89 15.48
N VAL A 17 14.73 6.67 15.96
CA VAL A 17 14.88 5.44 15.20
C VAL A 17 13.51 4.82 15.03
N LEU A 18 13.04 4.71 13.78
CA LEU A 18 11.80 4.01 13.45
C LEU A 18 12.09 2.56 13.07
N ASN A 19 11.29 1.64 13.59
CA ASN A 19 11.24 0.24 13.20
C ASN A 19 10.16 0.08 12.12
N LEU A 20 10.58 0.05 10.86
CA LEU A 20 9.72 -0.11 9.71
C LEU A 20 9.72 -1.57 9.26
N LYS A 21 8.61 -2.03 8.67
CA LYS A 21 8.55 -3.34 8.02
C LYS A 21 8.57 -3.12 6.52
N GLU A 22 9.57 -3.66 5.84
CA GLU A 22 9.66 -3.61 4.39
C GLU A 22 8.57 -4.49 3.77
N GLU A 23 8.34 -4.27 2.48
CA GLU A 23 7.37 -5.01 1.66
C GLU A 23 7.62 -6.52 1.67
N THR A 24 8.86 -6.93 1.88
CA THR A 24 9.33 -8.32 1.98
C THR A 24 9.08 -8.96 3.35
N GLY A 25 8.48 -8.22 4.29
CA GLY A 25 8.25 -8.66 5.67
C GLY A 25 9.45 -8.49 6.61
N LYS A 26 10.63 -8.14 6.07
CA LYS A 26 11.84 -7.87 6.89
C LYS A 26 11.70 -6.56 7.66
N ARG A 27 12.21 -6.53 8.90
CA ARG A 27 12.27 -5.31 9.71
C ARG A 27 13.51 -4.49 9.32
N LYS A 28 13.34 -3.19 9.16
CA LYS A 28 14.42 -2.24 8.88
C LYS A 28 14.30 -1.02 9.76
N GLN A 29 15.44 -0.61 10.33
CA GLN A 29 15.53 0.60 11.12
C GLN A 29 15.86 1.79 10.23
N LYS A 30 15.13 2.89 10.41
CA LYS A 30 15.44 4.18 9.76
C LYS A 30 15.75 5.23 10.82
N TRP A 31 16.93 5.82 10.70
CA TRP A 31 17.44 6.81 11.64
C TRP A 31 17.15 8.22 11.16
N PHE A 32 16.68 9.07 12.06
CA PHE A 32 16.41 10.47 11.83
C PHE A 32 17.14 11.30 12.89
N SER A 33 17.98 12.24 12.44
CA SER A 33 18.57 13.22 13.36
C SER A 33 17.48 14.17 13.82
N THR A 34 17.34 14.40 15.13
CA THR A 34 16.47 15.46 15.65
C THR A 34 17.17 16.82 15.62
N ASN A 35 18.50 16.84 15.41
CA ASN A 35 19.39 18.00 15.59
C ASN A 35 19.36 18.63 16.99
N LEU A 36 18.74 17.98 17.99
CA LEU A 36 18.64 18.49 19.36
C LEU A 36 19.82 18.04 20.23
N PRO A 37 20.50 18.94 20.95
CA PRO A 37 21.51 18.60 21.96
C PRO A 37 20.92 17.80 23.13
N LEU A 38 21.75 17.05 23.87
CA LEU A 38 21.28 16.19 24.96
C LEU A 38 20.60 16.93 26.13
N ARG A 39 21.12 18.11 26.50
CA ARG A 39 20.71 18.84 27.71
C ARG A 39 19.31 19.45 27.52
N GLY A 40 18.36 19.06 28.36
CA GLY A 40 17.00 19.64 28.42
C GLY A 40 16.04 19.25 27.28
N ASN A 41 16.50 18.59 26.21
CA ASN A 41 15.69 18.36 25.02
C ASN A 41 15.03 16.98 24.92
N LYS A 42 15.11 16.14 25.96
CA LYS A 42 14.54 14.77 25.92
C LYS A 42 13.07 14.76 25.51
N ARG A 43 12.25 15.60 26.13
CA ARG A 43 10.81 15.74 25.82
C ARG A 43 10.56 16.23 24.39
N SER A 44 11.41 17.13 23.89
CA SER A 44 11.33 17.63 22.51
C SER A 44 11.71 16.55 21.49
N ALA A 45 12.69 15.70 21.81
CA ALA A 45 13.05 14.56 20.99
C ALA A 45 11.92 13.51 20.96
N GLU A 46 11.27 13.22 22.08
CA GLU A 46 10.11 12.32 22.15
C GLU A 46 8.93 12.84 21.31
N LYS A 47 8.63 14.14 21.36
CA LYS A 47 7.61 14.75 20.49
C LYS A 47 7.96 14.61 19.00
N PHE A 48 9.24 14.77 18.65
CA PHE A 48 9.72 14.57 17.28
C PHE A 48 9.54 13.12 16.82
N LEU A 49 9.83 12.14 17.70
CA LEU A 49 9.57 10.73 17.42
C LEU A 49 8.08 10.47 17.20
N GLN A 50 7.20 11.00 18.06
CA GLN A 50 5.76 10.79 17.91
C GLN A 50 5.25 11.35 16.58
N LYS A 51 5.65 12.58 16.22
CA LYS A 51 5.30 13.18 14.94
C LYS A 51 5.77 12.32 13.76
N LEU A 52 6.98 11.76 13.85
CA LEU A 52 7.48 10.83 12.84
C LEU A 52 6.65 9.55 12.78
N ILE A 53 6.26 8.96 13.91
CA ILE A 53 5.39 7.78 13.93
C ILE A 53 4.08 8.10 13.21
N ASP A 54 3.41 9.20 13.58
CA ASP A 54 2.13 9.60 12.98
C ASP A 54 2.25 9.84 11.48
N GLU A 55 3.30 10.53 11.03
CA GLU A 55 3.56 10.77 9.60
C GLU A 55 3.80 9.47 8.82
N TRP A 56 4.52 8.51 9.41
CA TRP A 56 4.82 7.23 8.76
C TRP A 56 3.65 6.26 8.81
N GLU A 57 2.81 6.31 9.84
CA GLU A 57 1.54 5.59 9.88
C GLU A 57 0.57 6.14 8.85
N ALA A 58 0.45 7.46 8.72
CA ALA A 58 -0.39 8.09 7.70
C ALA A 58 0.04 7.73 6.26
N LYS A 59 1.35 7.57 6.03
CA LYS A 59 1.90 7.10 4.75
C LYS A 59 1.80 5.59 4.56
N SER A 60 1.67 4.84 5.64
CA SER A 60 1.61 3.38 5.61
C SER A 60 0.16 2.94 5.47
N THR A 61 -0.26 2.61 4.25
CA THR A 61 -1.51 1.85 4.08
C THR A 61 -1.41 0.54 4.88
N PRO A 62 -2.42 0.18 5.69
CA PRO A 62 -2.40 -1.08 6.42
C PRO A 62 -2.17 -2.24 5.46
N PHE A 63 -1.23 -3.13 5.79
CA PHE A 63 -0.99 -4.32 4.98
C PHE A 63 -2.30 -5.12 4.85
N CYS A 64 -2.83 -5.21 3.64
CA CYS A 64 -4.03 -5.97 3.34
C CYS A 64 -3.64 -7.19 2.49
N ARG A 65 -4.15 -8.37 2.88
CA ARG A 65 -3.97 -9.62 2.09
C ARG A 65 -4.90 -9.70 0.88
N LEU A 66 -5.75 -8.69 0.67
CA LEU A 66 -6.69 -8.63 -0.43
C LEU A 66 -5.96 -8.54 -1.78
N THR A 67 -6.27 -9.46 -2.69
CA THR A 67 -5.76 -9.39 -4.06
C THR A 67 -6.53 -8.34 -4.87
N PHE A 68 -5.95 -7.88 -5.97
CA PHE A 68 -6.64 -6.98 -6.89
C PHE A 68 -7.90 -7.63 -7.48
N ALA A 69 -7.86 -8.94 -7.78
CA ALA A 69 -9.00 -9.69 -8.28
C ALA A 69 -10.13 -9.77 -7.25
N ASP A 70 -9.83 -10.13 -6.00
CA ASP A 70 -10.83 -10.24 -4.93
C ASP A 70 -11.46 -8.87 -4.64
N TYR A 71 -10.67 -7.80 -4.66
CA TYR A 71 -11.18 -6.44 -4.53
C TYR A 71 -12.17 -6.08 -5.64
N LEU A 72 -11.85 -6.40 -6.90
CA LEU A 72 -12.73 -6.11 -8.03
C LEU A 72 -14.04 -6.90 -7.98
N GLU A 73 -14.00 -8.16 -7.52
CA GLU A 73 -15.22 -8.96 -7.29
C GLU A 73 -16.11 -8.34 -6.22
N GLN A 74 -15.54 -7.91 -5.08
CA GLN A 74 -16.30 -7.22 -4.03
C GLN A 74 -16.84 -5.86 -4.50
N TRP A 75 -16.02 -5.10 -5.23
CA TRP A 75 -16.40 -3.79 -5.71
C TRP A 75 -17.56 -3.88 -6.70
N ILE A 76 -17.51 -4.82 -7.65
CA ILE A 76 -18.54 -4.89 -8.68
C ILE A 76 -19.89 -5.30 -8.09
N GLU A 77 -19.93 -6.13 -7.05
CA GLU A 77 -21.18 -6.49 -6.37
C GLU A 77 -21.87 -5.27 -5.72
N GLY A 78 -21.11 -4.35 -5.13
CA GLY A 78 -21.63 -3.14 -4.50
C GLY A 78 -21.82 -1.95 -5.45
N ALA A 79 -21.10 -1.91 -6.57
CA ALA A 79 -21.08 -0.76 -7.48
C ALA A 79 -22.43 -0.50 -8.18
N GLY A 80 -23.28 -1.53 -8.30
CA GLY A 80 -24.58 -1.43 -8.97
C GLY A 80 -25.56 -0.42 -8.36
N VAL A 81 -25.40 -0.06 -7.09
CA VAL A 81 -26.31 0.88 -6.39
C VAL A 81 -26.26 2.28 -6.99
N ASN A 82 -25.09 2.70 -7.49
CA ASN A 82 -24.85 4.07 -7.95
C ASN A 82 -24.68 4.18 -9.48
N ILE A 83 -24.86 3.08 -10.22
CA ILE A 83 -24.59 3.02 -11.66
C ILE A 83 -25.88 2.65 -12.41
N LYS A 84 -26.13 3.32 -13.54
CA LYS A 84 -27.28 3.00 -14.41
C LYS A 84 -27.23 1.50 -14.82
N PRO A 85 -28.36 0.78 -14.87
CA PRO A 85 -28.38 -0.67 -15.08
C PRO A 85 -27.61 -1.16 -16.32
N ASN A 86 -27.74 -0.46 -17.45
CA ASN A 86 -27.03 -0.82 -18.69
C ASN A 86 -25.52 -0.63 -18.58
N THR A 87 -25.06 0.46 -17.95
CA THR A 87 -23.64 0.72 -17.70
C THR A 87 -23.06 -0.31 -16.73
N TYR A 88 -23.82 -0.64 -15.68
CA TYR A 88 -23.43 -1.67 -14.72
C TYR A 88 -23.25 -3.04 -15.39
N ARG A 89 -24.17 -3.44 -16.27
CA ARG A 89 -24.08 -4.72 -17.00
C ARG A 89 -22.78 -4.81 -17.81
N THR A 90 -22.44 -3.75 -18.54
CA THR A 90 -21.20 -3.71 -19.33
C THR A 90 -19.96 -3.74 -18.44
N TYR A 91 -19.93 -2.95 -17.36
CA TYR A 91 -18.80 -2.94 -16.42
C TYR A 91 -18.63 -4.29 -15.74
N ARG A 92 -19.73 -4.92 -15.31
CA ARG A 92 -19.70 -6.24 -14.70
C ARG A 92 -19.19 -7.29 -15.68
N ALA A 93 -19.66 -7.27 -16.93
CA ALA A 93 -19.15 -8.17 -17.95
C ALA A 93 -17.63 -8.00 -18.15
N MET A 94 -17.15 -6.75 -18.21
CA MET A 94 -15.72 -6.47 -18.38
C MET A 94 -14.88 -6.98 -17.20
N VAL A 95 -15.34 -6.71 -15.97
CA VAL A 95 -14.65 -7.14 -14.75
C VAL A 95 -14.64 -8.66 -14.63
N VAL A 96 -15.80 -9.31 -14.71
CA VAL A 96 -15.95 -10.74 -14.45
C VAL A 96 -15.37 -11.60 -15.58
N ASN A 97 -15.50 -11.20 -16.84
CA ASN A 97 -15.10 -12.03 -17.97
C ASN A 97 -13.67 -11.77 -18.45
N HIS A 98 -13.10 -10.58 -18.18
CA HIS A 98 -11.80 -10.21 -18.75
C HIS A 98 -10.75 -9.88 -17.70
N ILE A 99 -11.06 -9.00 -16.74
CA ILE A 99 -10.06 -8.50 -15.79
C ILE A 99 -9.80 -9.53 -14.69
N VAL A 100 -10.85 -9.97 -13.98
CA VAL A 100 -10.74 -10.90 -12.85
C VAL A 100 -10.09 -12.23 -13.24
N PRO A 101 -10.45 -12.90 -14.35
CA PRO A 101 -9.82 -14.17 -14.71
C PRO A 101 -8.32 -14.05 -14.91
N TYR A 102 -7.85 -12.96 -15.55
CA TYR A 102 -6.42 -12.72 -15.73
C TYR A 102 -5.70 -12.52 -14.39
N PHE A 103 -6.25 -11.68 -13.51
CA PHE A 103 -5.63 -11.38 -12.21
C PHE A 103 -5.85 -12.48 -11.15
N LYS A 104 -6.73 -13.46 -11.38
CA LYS A 104 -6.76 -14.71 -10.61
C LYS A 104 -5.62 -15.65 -11.00
N GLN A 105 -5.26 -15.70 -12.29
CA GLN A 105 -4.10 -16.46 -12.77
C GLN A 105 -2.77 -15.76 -12.43
N HIS A 106 -2.76 -14.43 -12.48
CA HIS A 106 -1.61 -13.57 -12.20
C HIS A 106 -1.87 -12.76 -10.92
N SER A 107 -1.99 -13.48 -9.81
CA SER A 107 -2.38 -12.90 -8.52
C SER A 107 -1.40 -11.83 -8.04
N VAL A 108 -1.92 -10.62 -7.85
CA VAL A 108 -1.22 -9.48 -7.27
C VAL A 108 -2.01 -8.93 -6.09
N LEU A 109 -1.32 -8.61 -4.99
CA LEU A 109 -1.95 -7.92 -3.86
C LEU A 109 -2.38 -6.52 -4.32
N LEU A 110 -3.55 -6.04 -3.87
CA LEU A 110 -4.06 -4.72 -4.26
C LEU A 110 -3.02 -3.60 -4.01
N GLN A 111 -2.35 -3.66 -2.87
CA GLN A 111 -1.28 -2.72 -2.47
C GLN A 111 0.05 -2.88 -3.23
N LYS A 112 0.19 -3.95 -4.03
CA LYS A 112 1.38 -4.27 -4.83
C LYS A 112 1.14 -4.13 -6.32
N LEU A 113 -0.08 -3.77 -6.72
CA LEU A 113 -0.41 -3.53 -8.12
C LEU A 113 0.49 -2.42 -8.68
N LYS A 114 1.22 -2.73 -9.73
CA LYS A 114 2.09 -1.81 -10.46
C LYS A 114 1.56 -1.56 -11.87
N PRO A 115 1.96 -0.46 -12.52
CA PRO A 115 1.63 -0.21 -13.92
C PRO A 115 2.03 -1.38 -14.84
N THR A 116 3.18 -2.02 -14.58
CA THR A 116 3.65 -3.17 -15.35
C THR A 116 2.69 -4.37 -15.32
N ASP A 117 1.95 -4.56 -14.24
CA ASP A 117 0.95 -5.63 -14.14
C ASP A 117 -0.26 -5.34 -15.03
N LEU A 118 -0.62 -4.06 -15.17
CA LEU A 118 -1.67 -3.59 -16.08
C LEU A 118 -1.21 -3.65 -17.54
N ASP A 119 0.02 -3.27 -17.83
CA ASP A 119 0.61 -3.35 -19.17
C ASP A 119 0.60 -4.80 -19.67
N ALA A 120 1.02 -5.75 -18.81
CA ALA A 120 0.97 -7.17 -19.13
C ALA A 120 -0.47 -7.66 -19.42
N TYR A 121 -1.45 -7.20 -18.63
CA TYR A 121 -2.86 -7.48 -18.90
C TYR A 121 -3.29 -6.96 -20.28
N TYR A 122 -3.01 -5.69 -20.61
CA TYR A 122 -3.41 -5.12 -21.89
C TYR A 122 -2.70 -5.80 -23.07
N GLN A 123 -1.43 -6.14 -22.93
CA GLN A 123 -0.69 -6.92 -23.94
C GLN A 123 -1.32 -8.29 -24.17
N SER A 124 -1.77 -8.99 -23.12
CA SER A 124 -2.44 -10.28 -23.25
C SER A 124 -3.74 -10.19 -24.07
N LYS A 125 -4.41 -9.04 -24.07
CA LYS A 125 -5.64 -8.79 -24.84
C LYS A 125 -5.40 -8.37 -26.28
N GLN A 126 -4.20 -7.91 -26.61
CA GLN A 126 -3.82 -7.50 -27.97
C GLN A 126 -3.33 -8.67 -28.84
N GLN A 127 -3.07 -9.85 -28.27
CA GLN A 127 -2.62 -11.00 -29.06
C GLN A 127 -3.74 -11.56 -29.96
N PRO A 128 -3.45 -11.83 -31.25
CA PRO A 128 -4.44 -12.32 -32.22
C PRO A 128 -4.88 -13.74 -31.83
N GLY A 129 -6.01 -13.82 -31.12
CA GLY A 129 -6.56 -15.08 -30.59
C GLY A 129 -7.39 -14.90 -29.31
N SER A 130 -7.27 -13.75 -28.63
CA SER A 130 -8.13 -13.40 -27.50
C SER A 130 -9.52 -13.01 -27.99
N LYS A 131 -10.50 -13.92 -27.91
CA LYS A 131 -11.92 -13.61 -28.17
C LYS A 131 -12.35 -12.40 -27.33
N GLN A 132 -12.75 -11.32 -28.01
CA GLN A 132 -13.47 -10.19 -27.43
C GLN A 132 -14.87 -10.64 -26.97
#